data_AF-A0A914LM17-F1
#
_entry.id   AF-A0A914LM17-F1
#
_cell.length_a   1.000
_cell.length_b   1.000
_cell.length_c   1.000
_cell.angle_alpha   90.00
_cell.angle_beta   90.00
_cell.angle_gamma   90.00
#
_symmetry.space_group_name_H-M   'P 1'
#
loop_
_entity.id
_entity.type
_entity.pdbx_description
1 polymer ?
#
loop_
_entity_poly.entity_id
_entity_poly.type
_entity_poly.pdbx_seq_one_letter_code
_entity_poly.pdbx_strand_id
1 'polypeptide(L)'
;MVAFCYWDGSSHRRDFKTKKGTTIAQFLQKALDLFRKEFLELKLATVENLMFIKEDLIIPHFYTFQDFIKTRQMGKTGPLWQFESVGEIRVRQDAALDVGESHPVKVVLRSWYEKNKHIYPASRWEPFVPGKVYKRTIDDLNTI
;
A
#
# COMPACT_ATOMS: atom_id res chain seq x y z
N MET A 1 -13.04 -1.36 -2.61
CA MET A 1 -12.61 -0.36 -1.60
C MET A 1 -11.12 -0.56 -1.42
N VAL A 2 -10.33 0.48 -1.18
CA VAL A 2 -8.89 0.32 -0.93
C VAL A 2 -8.61 0.85 0.47
N ALA A 3 -8.07 -0.01 1.34
CA ALA A 3 -7.67 0.38 2.68
C ALA A 3 -6.25 0.97 2.64
N PHE A 4 -6.06 2.13 3.26
CA PHE A 4 -4.75 2.79 3.28
C PHE A 4 -4.52 3.59 4.56
N CYS A 5 -3.27 3.96 4.79
CA CYS A 5 -2.91 4.88 5.85
C CYS A 5 -1.86 5.87 5.38
N TYR A 6 -1.90 7.08 5.94
CA TYR A 6 -0.70 7.92 5.97
C TYR A 6 0.23 7.37 7.05
N TRP A 7 1.52 7.30 6.74
CA TRP A 7 2.53 6.73 7.61
C TRP A 7 3.68 7.72 7.85
N ASP A 8 3.80 8.12 9.10
CA ASP A 8 4.82 9.02 9.68
C ASP A 8 5.61 8.33 10.81
N GLY A 9 5.52 7.00 10.89
CA GLY A 9 5.94 6.19 12.04
C GLY A 9 4.75 5.61 12.81
N SER A 10 3.55 6.18 12.61
CA SER A 10 2.27 5.64 13.07
C SER A 10 1.30 5.44 11.91
N SER A 11 0.29 4.60 12.08
CA SER A 11 -0.67 4.27 11.02
C SER A 11 -1.96 5.10 11.13
N HIS A 12 -2.08 6.15 10.32
CA HIS A 12 -3.28 6.99 10.24
C HIS A 12 -4.25 6.47 9.17
N ARG A 13 -5.11 5.52 9.56
CA ARG A 13 -5.98 4.78 8.62
C ARG A 13 -7.09 5.65 8.01
N ARG A 14 -7.38 5.39 6.73
CA ARG A 14 -8.49 5.91 5.95
C ARG A 14 -8.90 4.87 4.91
N ASP A 15 -10.12 4.99 4.43
CA ASP A 15 -10.63 4.15 3.34
C ASP A 15 -11.31 5.03 2.30
N PHE A 16 -11.10 4.74 1.02
CA PHE A 16 -11.94 5.31 -0.03
C PHE A 16 -12.13 4.39 -1.24
N LYS A 17 -13.14 4.71 -2.04
CA LYS A 17 -13.45 3.98 -3.28
C LYS A 17 -12.63 4.55 -4.44
N THR A 18 -11.76 3.73 -5.01
CA THR A 18 -11.02 4.05 -6.24
C THR A 18 -11.84 3.61 -7.46
N LYS A 19 -11.68 4.31 -8.59
CA LYS A 19 -12.29 3.91 -9.86
C LYS A 19 -11.35 2.92 -10.57
N LYS A 20 -11.92 2.02 -11.37
CA LYS A 20 -11.14 1.11 -12.23
C LYS A 20 -10.21 1.94 -13.13
N GLY A 21 -8.92 1.61 -13.16
CA GLY A 21 -7.93 2.28 -14.02
C GLY A 21 -7.28 3.53 -13.42
N THR A 22 -7.58 3.84 -12.16
CA THR A 22 -6.87 4.90 -11.41
C THR A 22 -5.38 4.54 -11.31
N THR A 23 -4.49 5.48 -11.63
CA THR A 23 -3.05 5.32 -11.41
C THR A 23 -2.69 5.48 -9.93
N ILE A 24 -1.53 4.97 -9.53
CA ILE A 24 -0.99 5.20 -8.19
C ILE A 24 -0.82 6.69 -7.93
N ALA A 25 -0.35 7.48 -8.91
CA ALA A 25 -0.28 8.94 -8.80
C ALA A 25 -1.63 9.60 -8.45
N GLN A 26 -2.70 9.21 -9.16
CA GLN A 26 -4.05 9.73 -8.92
C GLN A 26 -4.60 9.31 -7.55
N PHE A 27 -4.24 8.10 -7.08
CA PHE A 27 -4.55 7.65 -5.73
C PHE A 27 -3.83 8.51 -4.68
N LEU A 28 -2.53 8.74 -4.86
CA LEU A 28 -1.72 9.55 -3.94
C LEU A 28 -2.22 11.00 -3.87
N GLN A 29 -2.66 11.58 -4.99
CA GLN A 29 -3.27 12.91 -4.99
C GLN A 29 -4.51 12.95 -4.08
N LYS A 30 -5.41 11.96 -4.20
CA LYS A 30 -6.60 11.87 -3.34
C LYS A 30 -6.25 11.66 -1.88
N ALA A 31 -5.28 10.77 -1.60
CA ALA A 31 -4.79 10.54 -0.25
C ALA A 31 -4.24 11.83 0.36
N LEU A 32 -3.44 12.58 -0.40
CA LEU A 32 -2.87 13.84 0.00
C LEU A 32 -3.96 14.86 0.35
N ASP A 33 -4.97 15.03 -0.51
CA ASP A 33 -6.06 15.98 -0.29
C ASP A 33 -6.91 15.65 0.95
N LEU A 34 -7.03 14.36 1.30
CA LEU A 34 -7.68 13.93 2.54
C LEU A 34 -6.89 14.33 3.79
N PHE A 35 -5.56 14.22 3.76
CA PHE A 35 -4.71 14.43 4.92
C PHE A 35 -4.12 15.85 5.05
N ARG A 36 -4.17 16.68 4.00
CA ARG A 36 -3.64 18.06 3.98
C ARG A 36 -4.09 18.95 5.15
N LYS A 37 -5.29 18.72 5.69
CA LYS A 37 -5.84 19.51 6.80
C LYS A 37 -5.34 19.06 8.17
N GLU A 38 -4.90 17.82 8.27
CA GLU A 38 -4.55 17.17 9.54
C GLU A 38 -3.04 17.22 9.79
N PHE A 39 -2.23 17.15 8.73
CA PHE A 39 -0.77 17.06 8.84
C PHE A 39 -0.11 18.27 8.19
N LEU A 40 0.66 19.03 8.99
CA LEU A 40 1.31 20.27 8.53
C LEU A 40 2.32 20.00 7.43
N GLU A 41 3.08 18.90 7.53
CA GLU A 41 4.08 18.51 6.55
C GLU A 41 3.48 18.14 5.18
N LEU A 42 2.18 17.83 5.13
CA LEU A 42 1.48 17.53 3.88
C LEU A 42 0.90 18.77 3.19
N LYS A 43 0.85 19.93 3.86
CA LYS A 43 0.26 21.16 3.28
C LYS A 43 0.95 21.59 1.99
N LEU A 44 2.28 21.51 1.95
CA LEU A 44 3.10 21.89 0.78
C LEU A 44 3.57 20.69 -0.03
N ALA A 45 3.24 19.47 0.39
CA ALA A 45 3.62 18.28 -0.35
C ALA A 45 2.86 18.19 -1.68
N THR A 46 3.53 17.59 -2.65
CA THR A 46 2.97 17.17 -3.93
C THR A 46 3.03 15.65 -4.03
N VAL A 47 2.39 15.07 -5.06
CA VAL A 47 2.41 13.62 -5.30
C VAL A 47 3.84 13.09 -5.45
N GLU A 48 4.77 13.86 -6.01
CA GLU A 48 6.17 13.44 -6.19
C GLU A 48 6.92 13.27 -4.85
N ASN A 49 6.47 13.99 -3.83
CA ASN A 49 7.00 13.89 -2.47
C ASN A 49 6.44 12.67 -1.72
N LEU A 50 5.42 11.99 -2.26
CA LEU A 50 4.84 10.81 -1.66
C LEU A 50 5.43 9.53 -2.24
N MET A 51 5.27 8.44 -1.50
CA MET A 51 5.61 7.08 -1.88
C MET A 51 4.42 6.19 -1.58
N PHE A 52 4.16 5.22 -2.46
CA PHE A 52 3.14 4.19 -2.28
C PHE A 52 3.80 2.87 -1.90
N ILE A 53 3.45 2.33 -0.74
CA ILE A 53 4.00 1.06 -0.24
C ILE A 53 2.88 0.03 -0.05
N LYS A 54 3.06 -1.17 -0.61
CA LYS A 54 2.18 -2.33 -0.38
C LYS A 54 3.03 -3.57 -0.05
N GLU A 55 2.80 -4.20 1.09
CA GLU A 55 3.56 -5.41 1.54
C GLU A 55 5.08 -5.24 1.46
N ASP A 56 5.57 -4.07 1.85
CA ASP A 56 6.98 -3.67 1.79
C ASP A 56 7.53 -3.41 0.38
N LEU A 57 6.67 -3.35 -0.64
CA LEU A 57 7.08 -2.95 -1.99
C LEU A 57 6.74 -1.50 -2.24
N ILE A 58 7.75 -0.73 -2.62
CA ILE A 58 7.61 0.66 -3.08
C ILE A 58 7.16 0.60 -4.54
N ILE A 59 5.91 0.97 -4.79
CA ILE A 59 5.28 0.91 -6.11
C ILE A 59 5.46 2.25 -6.86
N PRO A 60 5.97 2.24 -8.10
CA PRO A 60 6.05 3.46 -8.91
C PRO A 60 4.70 4.08 -9.25
N HIS A 61 4.68 5.42 -9.35
CA HIS A 61 3.45 6.20 -9.50
C HIS A 61 2.73 6.02 -10.85
N PHE A 62 3.45 5.57 -11.88
CA PHE A 62 2.92 5.38 -13.22
C PHE A 62 2.07 4.11 -13.38
N TYR A 63 2.20 3.15 -12.45
CA TYR A 63 1.36 1.95 -12.50
C TYR A 63 -0.09 2.28 -12.13
N THR A 64 -0.99 1.43 -12.58
CA THR A 64 -2.37 1.36 -12.13
C THR A 64 -2.58 0.17 -11.22
N PHE A 65 -3.62 0.20 -10.38
CA PHE A 65 -4.04 -0.99 -9.66
C PHE A 65 -4.32 -2.18 -10.61
N GLN A 66 -4.81 -1.90 -11.82
CA GLN A 66 -5.10 -2.94 -12.82
C GLN A 66 -3.87 -3.71 -13.29
N ASP A 67 -2.71 -3.07 -13.35
CA ASP A 67 -1.49 -3.71 -13.84
C ASP A 67 -1.10 -4.88 -12.92
N PHE A 68 -1.22 -4.68 -11.60
CA PHE A 68 -0.95 -5.71 -10.60
C PHE A 68 -2.00 -6.83 -10.58
N ILE A 69 -3.27 -6.48 -10.83
CA ILE A 69 -4.37 -7.45 -10.87
C ILE A 69 -4.21 -8.40 -12.05
N LYS A 70 -4.05 -7.85 -13.25
CA LYS A 70 -4.01 -8.63 -14.49
C LYS A 70 -2.83 -9.59 -14.51
N THR A 71 -1.69 -9.13 -14.02
CA THR A 71 -0.46 -9.92 -14.00
C THR A 71 -0.37 -10.85 -12.81
N ARG A 72 -1.40 -10.88 -11.93
CA ARG A 72 -1.45 -11.68 -10.70
C ARG A 72 -0.15 -11.57 -9.91
N GLN A 73 0.38 -10.34 -9.78
CA GLN A 73 1.68 -10.14 -9.14
C GLN A 73 1.65 -10.72 -7.73
N MET A 74 2.68 -11.50 -7.43
CA MET A 74 2.87 -12.07 -6.10
C MET A 74 3.73 -11.10 -5.29
N GLY A 75 3.20 -10.59 -4.19
CA GLY A 75 3.94 -9.90 -3.15
C GLY A 75 4.60 -10.89 -2.22
N LYS A 76 5.22 -10.38 -1.14
CA LYS A 76 5.94 -11.22 -0.18
C LYS A 76 5.03 -12.23 0.51
N THR A 77 3.73 -11.93 0.66
CA THR A 77 2.80 -12.76 1.45
C THR A 77 1.72 -13.48 0.65
N GLY A 78 1.65 -13.28 -0.66
CA GLY A 78 0.59 -13.79 -1.53
C GLY A 78 0.36 -12.86 -2.73
N PRO A 79 -0.75 -12.96 -3.46
CA PRO A 79 -1.09 -12.00 -4.50
C PRO A 79 -1.12 -10.58 -3.92
N LEU A 80 -0.40 -9.62 -4.53
CA LEU A 80 -0.35 -8.21 -4.10
C LEU A 80 -1.74 -7.59 -4.00
N TRP A 81 -2.65 -8.06 -4.85
CA TRP A 81 -4.07 -7.74 -4.80
C TRP A 81 -4.90 -9.00 -5.03
N GLN A 82 -5.86 -9.25 -4.14
CA GLN A 82 -6.87 -10.28 -4.32
C GLN A 82 -8.20 -9.59 -4.65
N PHE A 83 -8.78 -9.93 -5.79
CA PHE A 83 -10.17 -9.62 -6.07
C PHE A 83 -10.95 -10.91 -5.94
N GLU A 84 -11.87 -10.97 -4.99
CA GLU A 84 -12.96 -11.94 -5.10
C GLU A 84 -13.77 -11.57 -6.34
N SER A 85 -13.74 -12.43 -7.35
CA SER A 85 -14.87 -12.52 -8.27
C SER A 85 -16.07 -12.83 -7.39
N VAL A 86 -17.06 -11.93 -7.38
CA VAL A 86 -18.31 -12.10 -6.64
C VAL A 86 -18.84 -13.52 -6.90
N GLY A 87 -18.75 -14.41 -5.91
CA GLY A 87 -19.07 -15.82 -6.13
C GLY A 87 -18.72 -16.82 -5.02
N GLU A 88 -17.75 -16.57 -4.14
CA GLU A 88 -17.48 -17.48 -3.01
C GLU A 88 -17.83 -16.81 -1.68
N ILE A 89 -19.09 -16.99 -1.28
CA ILE A 89 -19.60 -16.63 0.05
C ILE A 89 -18.93 -17.56 1.07
N ARG A 90 -17.83 -17.12 1.69
CA ARG A 90 -17.40 -17.72 2.96
C ARG A 90 -18.28 -17.18 4.08
N VAL A 91 -19.35 -17.93 4.36
CA VAL A 91 -20.19 -17.73 5.55
C VAL A 91 -19.30 -17.92 6.79
N ARG A 92 -18.84 -16.83 7.39
CA ARG A 92 -18.50 -16.79 8.82
C ARG A 92 -19.17 -15.57 9.42
N GLN A 93 -20.18 -15.84 10.24
CA GLN A 93 -20.83 -14.90 11.14
C GLN A 93 -19.76 -14.35 12.07
N ASP A 94 -19.31 -13.14 11.79
CA ASP A 94 -19.15 -12.06 12.75
C ASP A 94 -18.82 -10.78 11.98
N ALA A 95 -19.63 -9.77 12.23
CA ALA A 95 -19.65 -8.51 11.51
C ALA A 95 -18.30 -7.77 11.64
N ALA A 96 -17.91 -7.10 10.55
CA ALA A 96 -16.67 -6.31 10.35
C ALA A 96 -15.42 -7.06 9.85
N LEU A 97 -15.59 -8.20 9.17
CA LEU A 97 -14.50 -8.84 8.42
C LEU A 97 -14.20 -8.09 7.11
N ASP A 98 -13.18 -7.24 7.23
CA ASP A 98 -12.17 -6.90 6.24
C ASP A 98 -12.22 -7.73 4.94
N VAL A 99 -12.41 -7.04 3.83
CA VAL A 99 -12.25 -7.59 2.48
C VAL A 99 -10.77 -7.88 2.26
N GLY A 100 -10.28 -9.06 2.65
CA GLY A 100 -9.14 -9.79 2.07
C GLY A 100 -7.79 -9.08 1.82
N GLU A 101 -7.61 -7.83 2.24
CA GLU A 101 -6.45 -7.01 1.92
C GLU A 101 -5.43 -7.20 3.04
N SER A 102 -4.57 -8.22 2.90
CA SER A 102 -3.66 -8.68 3.96
C SER A 102 -2.83 -7.57 4.63
N HIS A 103 -2.63 -6.43 3.97
CA HIS A 103 -1.95 -5.25 4.52
C HIS A 103 -2.46 -3.98 3.84
N PRO A 104 -2.87 -2.92 4.58
CA PRO A 104 -3.29 -1.66 3.98
C PRO A 104 -2.10 -1.00 3.24
N VAL A 105 -2.43 -0.23 2.21
CA VAL A 105 -1.45 0.62 1.52
C VAL A 105 -0.90 1.66 2.48
N LYS A 106 0.42 1.87 2.50
CA LYS A 106 1.02 3.00 3.22
C LYS A 106 1.34 4.11 2.22
N VAL A 107 0.90 5.33 2.54
CA VAL A 107 1.27 6.57 1.88
C VAL A 107 2.29 7.26 2.77
N VAL A 108 3.51 7.43 2.26
CA VAL A 108 4.65 7.89 3.07
C VAL A 108 5.28 9.10 2.40
N LEU A 109 5.71 10.10 3.18
CA LEU A 109 6.57 11.16 2.66
C LEU A 109 7.96 10.60 2.33
N ARG A 110 8.47 10.89 1.13
CA ARG A 110 9.83 10.53 0.72
C ARG A 110 10.88 11.04 1.72
N SER A 111 10.72 12.27 2.20
CA SER A 111 11.62 12.85 3.21
C SER A 111 11.60 12.10 4.54
N TRP A 112 10.45 11.54 4.92
CA TRP A 112 10.34 10.66 6.09
C TRP A 112 11.03 9.33 5.82
N TYR A 113 10.77 8.71 4.65
CA TYR A 113 11.39 7.44 4.29
C TYR A 113 12.91 7.54 4.26
N GLU A 114 13.49 8.54 3.59
CA GLU A 114 14.95 8.69 3.51
C GLU A 114 15.63 8.80 4.88
N LYS A 115 14.96 9.44 5.85
CA LYS A 115 15.46 9.56 7.23
C LYS A 115 15.31 8.25 8.01
N ASN A 116 14.27 7.47 7.76
CA ASN A 116 13.88 6.33 8.59
C ASN A 116 14.10 4.96 7.94
N LYS A 117 14.57 4.89 6.68
CA LYS A 117 14.76 3.64 5.92
C LYS A 117 15.75 2.64 6.53
N HIS A 118 16.42 2.99 7.62
CA HIS A 118 17.30 2.08 8.38
C HIS A 118 16.60 1.47 9.59
N ILE A 119 15.36 1.90 9.91
CA ILE A 119 14.57 1.49 11.07
C ILE A 119 13.41 0.60 10.59
N TYR A 120 13.10 -0.44 11.36
CA TYR A 120 11.93 -1.29 11.11
C TYR A 120 10.61 -0.49 11.27
N PRO A 121 9.61 -0.66 10.39
CA PRO A 121 9.55 -1.57 9.24
C PRO A 121 10.10 -1.01 7.92
N ALA A 122 10.46 0.29 7.87
CA ALA A 122 10.89 0.96 6.64
C ALA A 122 12.14 0.33 6.00
N SER A 123 13.02 -0.26 6.83
CA SER A 123 14.20 -0.99 6.37
C SER A 123 13.92 -2.23 5.53
N ARG A 124 12.70 -2.78 5.59
CA ARG A 124 12.29 -3.92 4.76
C ARG A 124 11.72 -3.49 3.41
N TRP A 125 11.49 -2.19 3.21
CA TRP A 125 10.85 -1.71 2.00
C TRP A 125 11.82 -1.68 0.84
N GLU A 126 11.46 -2.34 -0.26
CA GLU A 126 12.28 -2.45 -1.46
C GLU A 126 11.51 -1.95 -2.70
N PRO A 127 12.20 -1.42 -3.72
CA PRO A 127 11.55 -1.02 -4.97
C PRO A 127 10.91 -2.22 -5.68
N PHE A 128 9.70 -2.04 -6.20
CA PHE A 128 9.07 -3.05 -7.04
C PHE A 128 9.80 -3.18 -8.39
N VAL A 129 10.27 -4.40 -8.63
CA VAL A 129 10.81 -4.91 -9.89
C VAL A 129 9.76 -5.79 -10.58
N PRO A 130 9.34 -5.46 -11.83
CA PRO A 130 8.43 -6.28 -12.62
C PRO A 130 8.99 -7.68 -12.88
N GLY A 131 8.15 -8.71 -12.75
CA GLY A 131 8.54 -10.09 -13.04
C GLY A 131 9.41 -10.77 -11.97
N LYS A 132 9.86 -10.03 -10.95
CA LYS A 132 10.51 -10.63 -9.77
C LYS A 132 9.47 -11.41 -8.97
N VAL A 133 9.80 -12.64 -8.61
CA VAL A 133 8.99 -13.44 -7.69
C VAL A 133 9.39 -13.09 -6.26
N TYR A 134 8.51 -12.43 -5.53
CA TYR A 134 8.70 -12.12 -4.12
C TYR A 134 8.23 -13.34 -3.31
N LYS A 135 9.13 -13.95 -2.54
CA LYS A 135 8.81 -15.03 -1.59
C LYS A 135 9.05 -14.50 -0.19
N ARG A 136 8.35 -15.04 0.82
CA ARG A 136 8.76 -14.88 2.22
C ARG A 136 10.18 -15.42 2.35
N THR A 137 11.14 -14.54 2.58
CA THR A 137 12.50 -14.95 2.93
C THR A 137 12.54 -15.28 4.42
N ILE A 138 13.35 -16.26 4.81
CA ILE A 138 13.47 -16.72 6.21
C ILE A 138 13.88 -15.56 7.16
N ASP A 139 14.55 -14.54 6.64
CA ASP A 139 14.87 -13.30 7.36
C ASP A 139 13.62 -12.56 7.88
N ASP A 140 12.45 -12.76 7.24
CA ASP A 140 11.18 -12.18 7.65
C ASP A 140 10.62 -12.83 8.94
N LEU A 141 11.11 -14.03 9.32
CA LEU A 141 10.73 -14.78 10.52
C LEU A 141 11.65 -14.48 11.71
N ASN A 142 12.89 -14.03 11.47
CA ASN A 142 13.90 -13.80 12.50
C ASN A 142 13.91 -12.36 13.06
N THR A 143 12.98 -11.51 12.62
CA THR A 143 12.89 -10.08 13.04
C THR A 143 11.57 -9.77 13.75
N ILE A 144 11.00 -10.74 14.47
CA ILE A 144 9.86 -10.54 15.39
C ILE A 144 10.37 -10.56 16.82
#